data_AF-A0A0F9IA41-F1
#
_entry.id   AF-A0A0F9IA41-F1
#
_cell.length_a   1.000
_cell.length_b   1.000
_cell.length_c   1.000
_cell.angle_alpha   90.00
_cell.angle_beta   90.00
_cell.angle_gamma   90.00
#
_symmetry.space_group_name_H-M   'P 1'
#
loop_
_entity.id
_entity.type
_entity.pdbx_description
1 polymer ?
#
loop_
_entity_poly.entity_id
_entity_poly.type
_entity_poly.pdbx_seq_one_letter_code
_entity_poly.pdbx_strand_id
1 'polypeptide(L)'
;MKKLMVVLMLLFGCAYSVHAAVSKTSAVVDEWAAVAENTIRDGAATTISDSAVTTVTVSVAATGADAGEGMYIIIQTSMKASGDDDWTTMSGGKILVLVGTANLETITNNPAAIGTTVFTVADDAGYELAGMLLIFIEDQDDVTDSELMYAVSTVTDTSITVLSPSTTAHANTAVLSNLVYKQTFSVPSTAHRVKVVYDNTFDDDGTAPEIHSKATVDEMTL
;
A
#
# COMPACT_ATOMS: atom_id res chain seq x y z
N MET A 1 15.83 65.96 11.03
CA MET A 1 14.63 65.27 10.48
C MET A 1 14.93 64.14 9.47
N LYS A 2 16.12 64.03 8.86
CA LYS A 2 16.43 62.95 7.88
C LYS A 2 16.83 61.58 8.47
N LYS A 3 17.22 61.50 9.75
CA LYS A 3 17.68 60.25 10.39
C LYS A 3 16.55 59.38 10.97
N LEU A 4 15.36 59.95 11.20
CA LEU A 4 14.22 59.23 11.79
C LEU A 4 13.47 58.36 10.77
N MET A 5 13.56 58.71 9.49
CA MET A 5 12.82 58.03 8.41
C MET A 5 13.50 56.73 7.93
N VAL A 6 14.81 56.60 8.15
CA VAL A 6 15.58 55.39 7.78
C VAL A 6 15.39 54.26 8.82
N VAL A 7 15.16 54.62 10.10
CA VAL A 7 14.94 53.63 11.17
C VAL A 7 13.54 53.00 11.08
N LEU A 8 12.54 53.77 10.64
CA LEU A 8 11.18 53.25 10.48
C LEU A 8 11.03 52.33 9.25
N MET A 9 11.85 52.52 8.22
CA MET A 9 11.85 51.69 7.01
C MET A 9 12.55 50.33 7.21
N LEU A 10 13.44 50.20 8.19
CA LEU A 10 14.07 48.92 8.55
C LEU A 10 13.16 48.01 9.40
N LEU A 11 12.16 48.57 10.10
CA LEU A 11 11.22 47.77 10.92
C LEU A 11 10.09 47.10 10.11
N PHE A 12 9.88 47.50 8.85
CA PHE A 12 8.82 46.96 8.00
C PHE A 12 9.26 45.82 7.07
N GLY A 13 10.54 45.41 7.11
CA GLY A 13 11.13 44.52 6.11
C GLY A 13 11.29 43.04 6.47
N CYS A 14 10.84 42.57 7.66
CA CYS A 14 11.11 41.20 8.10
C CYS A 14 9.93 40.50 8.81
N ALA A 15 8.70 40.81 8.42
CA ALA A 15 7.61 39.85 8.62
C ALA A 15 7.69 38.78 7.52
N TYR A 16 8.75 37.96 7.53
CA TYR A 16 8.64 36.64 6.89
C TYR A 16 7.56 35.92 7.67
N SER A 17 6.40 35.70 7.04
CA SER A 17 5.44 34.73 7.53
C SER A 17 6.13 33.37 7.52
N VAL A 18 6.64 32.97 8.68
CA VAL A 18 7.09 31.61 8.95
C VAL A 18 5.82 30.76 8.93
N HIS A 19 5.39 30.38 7.74
CA HIS A 19 4.45 29.29 7.61
C HIS A 19 5.20 28.08 8.12
N ALA A 20 4.70 27.47 9.19
CA ALA A 20 5.20 26.18 9.63
C ALA A 20 5.13 25.24 8.42
N ALA A 21 6.26 24.60 8.12
CA ALA A 21 6.36 23.76 6.95
C ALA A 21 5.59 22.47 7.23
N VAL A 22 4.58 22.18 6.42
CA VAL A 22 3.89 20.89 6.49
C VAL A 22 4.91 19.80 6.22
N SER A 23 5.10 18.89 7.18
CA SER A 23 5.94 17.70 7.00
C SER A 23 5.08 16.46 6.91
N LYS A 24 5.46 15.55 5.99
CA LYS A 24 4.91 14.21 5.87
C LYS A 24 5.99 13.21 6.26
N THR A 25 5.68 12.30 7.17
CA THR A 25 6.46 11.08 7.41
C THR A 25 5.68 9.89 6.88
N SER A 26 6.38 8.94 6.28
CA SER A 26 5.82 7.70 5.74
C SER A 26 6.66 6.53 6.25
N ALA A 27 6.01 5.51 6.78
CA ALA A 27 6.66 4.30 7.27
C ALA A 27 5.94 3.07 6.75
N VAL A 28 6.71 2.10 6.26
CA VAL A 28 6.17 0.75 6.05
C VAL A 28 6.07 0.10 7.43
N VAL A 29 4.87 -0.35 7.78
CA VAL A 29 4.59 -0.98 9.09
C VAL A 29 4.48 -2.48 8.97
N ASP A 30 4.00 -2.95 7.84
CA ASP A 30 4.03 -4.36 7.44
C ASP A 30 4.63 -4.41 6.04
N GLU A 31 5.78 -5.08 5.87
CA GLU A 31 6.27 -5.40 4.53
C GLU A 31 5.36 -6.41 3.84
N TRP A 32 5.56 -6.60 2.53
CA TRP A 32 4.86 -7.66 1.81
C TRP A 32 5.10 -9.01 2.49
N ALA A 33 4.00 -9.67 2.84
CA ALA A 33 4.03 -10.97 3.46
C ALA A 33 2.79 -11.78 3.07
N ALA A 34 2.99 -13.08 2.97
CA ALA A 34 1.96 -14.07 2.78
C ALA A 34 0.97 -14.10 3.95
N VAL A 35 -0.30 -14.21 3.63
CA VAL A 35 -1.40 -14.58 4.52
C VAL A 35 -1.95 -15.89 4.00
N ALA A 36 -1.52 -16.97 4.64
CA ALA A 36 -1.95 -18.31 4.26
C ALA A 36 -3.48 -18.43 4.33
N GLU A 37 -4.02 -19.31 3.49
CA GLU A 37 -5.43 -19.70 3.53
C GLU A 37 -5.84 -20.12 4.94
N ASN A 38 -7.06 -19.78 5.35
CA ASN A 38 -7.64 -20.18 6.63
C ASN A 38 -6.82 -19.72 7.84
N THR A 39 -6.09 -18.62 7.70
CA THR A 39 -5.33 -18.01 8.80
C THR A 39 -5.68 -16.54 9.02
N ILE A 40 -5.39 -16.08 10.23
CA ILE A 40 -5.40 -14.68 10.61
C ILE A 40 -3.95 -14.25 10.82
N ARG A 41 -3.54 -13.17 10.17
CA ARG A 41 -2.26 -12.51 10.40
C ARG A 41 -2.49 -11.17 11.08
N ASP A 42 -1.98 -11.02 12.29
CA ASP A 42 -1.83 -9.71 12.92
C ASP A 42 -0.63 -8.98 12.29
N GLY A 43 -0.87 -7.77 11.81
CA GLY A 43 0.18 -6.83 11.42
C GLY A 43 0.85 -6.17 12.62
N ALA A 44 1.94 -5.48 12.37
CA ALA A 44 2.71 -4.80 13.41
C ALA A 44 1.92 -3.64 14.05
N ALA A 45 1.93 -3.59 15.37
CA ALA A 45 1.43 -2.43 16.10
C ALA A 45 2.41 -1.26 15.98
N THR A 46 1.93 -0.13 15.46
CA THR A 46 2.73 1.08 15.28
C THR A 46 2.18 2.22 16.13
N THR A 47 3.07 2.88 16.87
CA THR A 47 2.75 4.11 17.57
C THR A 47 2.65 5.26 16.59
N ILE A 48 1.60 6.07 16.76
CA ILE A 48 1.32 7.23 15.91
C ILE A 48 1.24 8.48 16.78
N SER A 49 1.50 9.62 16.15
CA SER A 49 1.45 10.94 16.76
C SER A 49 0.02 11.35 17.06
N ASP A 50 -0.19 11.90 18.25
CA ASP A 50 -1.44 12.52 18.68
C ASP A 50 -1.68 13.92 18.07
N SER A 51 -0.67 14.46 17.38
CA SER A 51 -0.68 15.80 16.79
C SER A 51 -0.66 15.79 15.25
N ALA A 52 -0.61 14.61 14.63
CA ALA A 52 -0.60 14.45 13.19
C ALA A 52 -1.95 13.98 12.64
N VAL A 53 -2.26 14.36 11.40
CA VAL A 53 -3.28 13.66 10.61
C VAL A 53 -2.65 12.36 10.13
N THR A 54 -3.19 11.25 10.60
CA THR A 54 -2.64 9.92 10.33
C THR A 54 -3.54 9.14 9.38
N THR A 55 -2.93 8.48 8.39
CA THR A 55 -3.62 7.55 7.50
C THR A 55 -2.88 6.22 7.42
N VAL A 56 -3.62 5.12 7.25
CA VAL A 56 -3.08 3.79 6.95
C VAL A 56 -3.45 3.45 5.52
N THR A 57 -2.48 3.11 4.69
CA THR A 57 -2.73 2.52 3.38
C THR A 57 -2.47 1.03 3.45
N VAL A 58 -3.46 0.24 3.09
CA VAL A 58 -3.35 -1.21 2.99
C VAL A 58 -3.33 -1.60 1.51
N SER A 59 -2.47 -2.54 1.18
CA SER A 59 -2.31 -3.09 -0.16
C SER A 59 -2.31 -4.60 -0.05
N VAL A 60 -3.12 -5.26 -0.88
CA VAL A 60 -3.25 -6.72 -0.90
C VAL A 60 -3.39 -7.20 -2.33
N ALA A 61 -2.88 -8.39 -2.62
CA ALA A 61 -2.96 -9.03 -3.93
C ALA A 61 -3.19 -10.53 -3.76
N ALA A 62 -4.07 -11.10 -4.59
CA ALA A 62 -4.26 -12.55 -4.66
C ALA A 62 -3.19 -13.17 -5.57
N THR A 63 -2.64 -14.31 -5.16
CA THR A 63 -1.53 -14.98 -5.87
C THR A 63 -1.85 -16.38 -6.34
N GLY A 64 -3.03 -16.90 -5.98
CA GLY A 64 -3.55 -18.16 -6.52
C GLY A 64 -4.40 -17.96 -7.78
N ALA A 65 -4.42 -18.98 -8.63
CA ALA A 65 -5.27 -19.07 -9.82
C ALA A 65 -6.69 -19.58 -9.50
N ASP A 66 -6.96 -19.91 -8.25
CA ASP A 66 -8.28 -20.36 -7.78
C ASP A 66 -9.13 -19.17 -7.33
N ALA A 67 -10.45 -19.32 -7.42
CA ALA A 67 -11.38 -18.27 -7.02
C ALA A 67 -11.44 -18.17 -5.49
N GLY A 68 -11.11 -17.00 -4.92
CA GLY A 68 -11.30 -16.74 -3.50
C GLY A 68 -12.64 -16.10 -3.16
N GLU A 69 -13.20 -16.44 -2.01
CA GLU A 69 -14.36 -15.75 -1.42
C GLU A 69 -13.99 -14.39 -0.81
N GLY A 70 -12.69 -14.14 -0.65
CA GLY A 70 -12.09 -12.87 -0.26
C GLY A 70 -11.49 -12.89 1.15
N MET A 71 -10.85 -11.78 1.51
CA MET A 71 -10.20 -11.60 2.80
C MET A 71 -10.76 -10.36 3.50
N TYR A 72 -10.89 -10.42 4.82
CA TYR A 72 -11.18 -9.22 5.60
C TYR A 72 -9.90 -8.45 5.92
N ILE A 73 -9.89 -7.17 5.58
CA ILE A 73 -8.95 -6.19 6.14
C ILE A 73 -9.64 -5.52 7.32
N ILE A 74 -9.01 -5.55 8.49
CA ILE A 74 -9.54 -4.97 9.73
C ILE A 74 -8.51 -4.00 10.31
N ILE A 75 -8.82 -2.70 10.28
CA ILE A 75 -8.02 -1.65 10.90
C ILE A 75 -8.42 -1.52 12.36
N GLN A 76 -7.46 -1.78 13.25
CA GLN A 76 -7.64 -1.64 14.68
C GLN A 76 -6.82 -0.47 15.22
N THR A 77 -7.42 0.29 16.13
CA THR A 77 -6.78 1.39 16.83
C THR A 77 -6.84 1.18 18.33
N SER A 78 -5.86 1.75 19.02
CA SER A 78 -5.79 1.78 20.48
C SER A 78 -5.69 3.23 20.94
N MET A 79 -6.43 3.56 22.00
CA MET A 79 -6.38 4.87 22.65
C MET A 79 -5.30 4.93 23.74
N LYS A 80 -4.56 3.84 23.97
CA LYS A 80 -3.37 3.84 24.82
C LYS A 80 -2.11 3.94 23.97
N ALA A 81 -1.12 4.64 24.51
CA ALA A 81 0.20 4.72 23.90
C ALA A 81 1.04 3.44 24.07
N SER A 82 0.64 2.50 24.94
CA SER A 82 1.36 1.23 25.20
C SER A 82 0.48 0.18 25.91
N GLY A 83 0.96 -1.06 25.97
CA GLY A 83 0.29 -2.21 26.60
C GLY A 83 -0.54 -3.05 25.63
N ASP A 84 -1.00 -4.22 26.05
CA ASP A 84 -1.31 -5.27 25.07
C ASP A 84 -2.78 -5.30 24.58
N ASP A 85 -3.75 -4.82 25.36
CA ASP A 85 -5.17 -5.18 25.15
C ASP A 85 -6.19 -4.01 25.23
N ASP A 86 -6.14 -3.06 24.31
CA ASP A 86 -7.22 -2.08 24.13
C ASP A 86 -7.53 -1.76 22.66
N TRP A 87 -7.33 -2.75 21.80
CA TRP A 87 -7.60 -2.63 20.37
C TRP A 87 -9.10 -2.64 20.09
N THR A 88 -9.52 -1.70 19.26
CA THR A 88 -10.89 -1.60 18.76
C THR A 88 -10.86 -1.44 17.26
N THR A 89 -11.76 -2.11 16.54
CA THR A 89 -11.93 -1.87 15.11
C THR A 89 -12.51 -0.48 14.91
N MET A 90 -11.82 0.36 14.14
CA MET A 90 -12.31 1.71 13.85
C MET A 90 -13.59 1.65 12.98
N SER A 91 -14.44 2.68 13.07
CA SER A 91 -15.63 2.77 12.22
C SER A 91 -15.24 2.76 10.74
N GLY A 92 -15.83 1.85 9.96
CA GLY A 92 -15.47 1.65 8.55
C GLY A 92 -14.12 0.96 8.32
N GLY A 93 -13.47 0.48 9.39
CA GLY A 93 -12.18 -0.19 9.35
C GLY A 93 -12.23 -1.68 9.01
N LYS A 94 -13.41 -2.29 8.85
CA LYS A 94 -13.56 -3.69 8.42
C LYS A 94 -14.18 -3.74 7.03
N ILE A 95 -13.48 -4.34 6.07
CA ILE A 95 -13.93 -4.49 4.68
C ILE A 95 -13.55 -5.87 4.12
N LEU A 96 -14.40 -6.45 3.27
CA LEU A 96 -14.10 -7.67 2.50
C LEU A 96 -13.51 -7.27 1.14
N VAL A 97 -12.41 -7.90 0.73
CA VAL A 97 -11.68 -7.57 -0.50
C VAL A 97 -11.22 -8.83 -1.25
N LEU A 98 -10.75 -8.65 -2.49
CA LEU A 98 -10.16 -9.70 -3.33
C LEU A 98 -11.07 -10.92 -3.60
N VAL A 99 -12.36 -10.67 -3.84
CA VAL A 99 -13.29 -11.73 -4.27
C VAL A 99 -13.07 -12.02 -5.75
N GLY A 100 -12.90 -13.29 -6.10
CA GLY A 100 -12.73 -13.76 -7.48
C GLY A 100 -11.38 -14.42 -7.74
N THR A 101 -11.03 -14.53 -9.02
CA THR A 101 -9.85 -15.25 -9.49
C THR A 101 -8.83 -14.27 -10.07
N ALA A 102 -7.56 -14.40 -9.67
CA ALA A 102 -6.47 -13.63 -10.26
C ALA A 102 -6.13 -14.18 -11.66
N ASN A 103 -5.81 -13.27 -12.59
CA ASN A 103 -5.11 -13.66 -13.82
C ASN A 103 -3.62 -13.53 -13.53
N LEU A 104 -2.88 -14.61 -13.76
CA LEU A 104 -1.46 -14.72 -13.41
C LEU A 104 -0.63 -14.88 -14.67
N GLU A 105 0.34 -13.99 -14.88
CA GLU A 105 1.20 -14.03 -16.05
C GLU A 105 2.67 -14.04 -15.67
N THR A 106 3.41 -15.04 -16.17
CA THR A 106 4.86 -15.10 -15.93
C THR A 106 5.56 -14.03 -16.74
N ILE A 107 6.42 -13.25 -16.08
CA ILE A 107 7.25 -12.27 -16.76
C ILE A 107 8.38 -13.03 -17.49
N THR A 108 8.53 -12.77 -18.79
CA THR A 108 9.46 -13.50 -19.67
C THR A 108 10.81 -12.79 -19.84
N ASN A 109 10.87 -11.47 -19.60
CA ASN A 109 12.12 -10.70 -19.55
C ASN A 109 12.70 -10.68 -18.13
N ASN A 110 12.69 -11.84 -17.47
CA ASN A 110 13.22 -12.00 -16.14
C ASN A 110 14.72 -12.42 -16.15
N PRO A 111 15.53 -11.98 -15.16
CA PRO A 111 15.13 -11.11 -14.05
C PRO A 111 14.89 -9.68 -14.54
N ALA A 112 13.77 -9.09 -14.15
CA ALA A 112 13.47 -7.71 -14.50
C ALA A 112 14.32 -6.77 -13.63
N ALA A 113 15.18 -5.98 -14.25
CA ALA A 113 16.07 -5.08 -13.53
C ALA A 113 15.30 -3.91 -12.90
N ILE A 114 15.86 -3.29 -11.85
CA ILE A 114 15.41 -1.99 -11.34
C ILE A 114 15.32 -1.01 -12.52
N GLY A 115 14.24 -0.23 -12.57
CA GLY A 115 14.03 0.71 -13.68
C GLY A 115 13.16 0.16 -14.80
N THR A 116 12.72 -1.11 -14.74
CA THR A 116 11.91 -1.71 -15.80
C THR A 116 10.54 -1.04 -15.86
N THR A 117 10.15 -0.62 -17.06
CA THR A 117 8.83 -0.02 -17.34
C THR A 117 7.98 -0.86 -18.30
N VAL A 118 8.58 -1.87 -18.93
CA VAL A 118 7.91 -2.78 -19.86
C VAL A 118 8.25 -4.21 -19.44
N PHE A 119 7.24 -4.93 -18.98
CA PHE A 119 7.32 -6.35 -18.64
C PHE A 119 6.79 -7.14 -19.83
N THR A 120 7.57 -8.11 -20.31
CA THR A 120 7.15 -8.97 -21.41
C THR A 120 6.39 -10.16 -20.86
N VAL A 121 5.23 -10.46 -21.42
CA VAL A 121 4.34 -11.56 -21.01
C VAL A 121 3.95 -12.37 -22.24
N ALA A 122 3.54 -13.62 -22.04
CA ALA A 122 3.11 -14.48 -23.14
C ALA A 122 1.65 -14.23 -23.54
N ASP A 123 0.83 -13.79 -22.60
CA ASP A 123 -0.59 -13.48 -22.75
C ASP A 123 -0.89 -12.21 -21.92
N ASP A 124 -1.81 -11.36 -22.40
CA ASP A 124 -2.32 -10.20 -21.68
C ASP A 124 -3.82 -10.31 -21.32
N ALA A 125 -4.39 -11.52 -21.45
CA ALA A 125 -5.75 -11.83 -21.03
C ALA A 125 -6.00 -11.44 -19.57
N GLY A 126 -7.12 -10.76 -19.33
CA GLY A 126 -7.47 -10.22 -18.01
C GLY A 126 -6.81 -8.89 -17.66
N TYR A 127 -5.79 -8.44 -18.39
CA TYR A 127 -5.16 -7.12 -18.21
C TYR A 127 -5.84 -6.04 -19.05
N GLU A 128 -7.17 -6.03 -19.06
CA GLU A 128 -7.98 -5.10 -19.84
C GLU A 128 -7.94 -3.68 -19.25
N LEU A 129 -7.37 -2.74 -19.99
CA LEU A 129 -7.19 -1.37 -19.53
C LEU A 129 -8.40 -0.49 -19.88
N ALA A 130 -9.14 -0.06 -18.85
CA ALA A 130 -10.13 1.03 -18.93
C ALA A 130 -9.56 2.35 -18.34
N GLY A 131 -8.31 2.67 -18.70
CA GLY A 131 -7.52 3.75 -18.09
C GLY A 131 -6.23 3.19 -17.50
N MET A 132 -6.15 3.15 -16.16
CA MET A 132 -5.04 2.53 -15.44
C MET A 132 -5.55 1.31 -14.68
N LEU A 133 -4.78 0.23 -14.69
CA LEU A 133 -5.05 -0.97 -13.91
C LEU A 133 -3.97 -1.14 -12.85
N LEU A 134 -4.36 -1.31 -11.60
CA LEU A 134 -3.43 -1.67 -10.54
C LEU A 134 -3.07 -3.15 -10.70
N ILE A 135 -1.79 -3.43 -10.81
CA ILE A 135 -1.23 -4.78 -10.93
C ILE A 135 -0.22 -5.01 -9.81
N PHE A 136 0.02 -6.27 -9.51
CA PHE A 136 1.00 -6.71 -8.54
C PHE A 136 2.07 -7.55 -9.25
N ILE A 137 3.33 -7.23 -9.00
CA ILE A 137 4.47 -8.03 -9.41
C ILE A 137 4.88 -8.84 -8.20
N GLU A 138 4.51 -10.11 -8.20
CA GLU A 138 4.93 -11.07 -7.20
C GLU A 138 6.34 -11.54 -7.51
N ASP A 139 7.24 -11.38 -6.54
CA ASP A 139 8.49 -12.09 -6.52
C ASP A 139 8.31 -13.39 -5.73
N GLN A 140 8.27 -14.53 -6.45
CA GLN A 140 8.00 -15.83 -5.84
C GLN A 140 9.18 -16.38 -5.02
N ASP A 141 10.40 -15.86 -5.23
CA ASP A 141 11.56 -16.29 -4.45
C ASP A 141 11.62 -15.55 -3.10
N ASP A 142 11.27 -14.25 -3.09
CA ASP A 142 11.12 -13.45 -1.88
C ASP A 142 10.00 -12.41 -2.04
N VAL A 143 8.86 -12.67 -1.41
CA VAL A 143 7.68 -11.79 -1.48
C VAL A 143 7.97 -10.35 -1.04
N THR A 144 9.01 -10.11 -0.23
CA THR A 144 9.37 -8.76 0.22
C THR A 144 9.85 -7.85 -0.91
N ASP A 145 10.36 -8.42 -2.01
CA ASP A 145 10.78 -7.71 -3.22
C ASP A 145 9.62 -7.45 -4.21
N SER A 146 8.40 -7.86 -3.86
CA SER A 146 7.20 -7.64 -4.68
C SER A 146 6.75 -6.18 -4.72
N GLU A 147 6.07 -5.78 -5.79
CA GLU A 147 5.70 -4.38 -6.01
C GLU A 147 4.28 -4.21 -6.56
N LEU A 148 3.66 -3.08 -6.21
CA LEU A 148 2.43 -2.62 -6.85
C LEU A 148 2.73 -1.56 -7.90
N MET A 149 2.16 -1.76 -9.08
CA MET A 149 2.38 -0.88 -10.22
C MET A 149 1.06 -0.57 -10.92
N TYR A 150 1.02 0.53 -11.64
CA TYR A 150 -0.12 0.84 -12.49
C TYR A 150 0.23 0.54 -13.94
N ALA A 151 -0.43 -0.45 -14.53
CA ALA A 151 -0.40 -0.69 -15.96
C ALA A 151 -1.13 0.44 -16.69
N VAL A 152 -0.53 0.91 -17.79
CA VAL A 152 -1.01 2.04 -18.60
C VAL A 152 -1.18 1.69 -20.08
N SER A 153 -0.55 0.62 -20.56
CA SER A 153 -0.79 0.08 -21.90
C SER A 153 -0.40 -1.40 -21.96
N THR A 154 -1.07 -2.17 -22.81
CA THR A 154 -0.67 -3.52 -23.18
C THR A 154 -0.39 -3.61 -24.68
N VAL A 155 0.47 -4.55 -25.06
CA VAL A 155 0.62 -5.03 -26.43
C VAL A 155 0.21 -6.48 -26.40
N THR A 156 -0.82 -6.82 -27.18
CA THR A 156 -1.44 -8.14 -27.20
C THR A 156 -0.41 -9.26 -27.26
N ASP A 157 -0.52 -10.22 -26.35
CA ASP A 157 0.33 -11.40 -26.24
C ASP A 157 1.85 -11.08 -26.22
N THR A 158 2.22 -9.90 -25.71
CA THR A 158 3.60 -9.41 -25.82
C THR A 158 4.09 -8.71 -24.56
N SER A 159 3.38 -7.68 -24.09
CA SER A 159 3.90 -6.86 -22.99
C SER A 159 2.86 -6.02 -22.27
N ILE A 160 3.20 -5.70 -21.03
CA ILE A 160 2.48 -4.76 -20.17
C ILE A 160 3.44 -3.63 -19.81
N THR A 161 3.02 -2.39 -20.06
CA THR A 161 3.77 -1.17 -19.71
C THR A 161 3.19 -0.54 -18.45
N VAL A 162 4.06 -0.15 -17.54
CA VAL A 162 3.70 0.47 -16.26
C VAL A 162 4.05 1.97 -16.22
N LEU A 163 3.29 2.73 -15.44
CA LEU A 163 3.45 4.19 -15.34
C LEU A 163 4.80 4.62 -14.76
N SER A 164 5.28 3.88 -13.76
CA SER A 164 6.51 4.17 -13.04
C SER A 164 7.46 2.99 -13.16
N PRO A 165 8.78 3.21 -13.21
CA PRO A 165 9.75 2.12 -13.23
C PRO A 165 9.68 1.29 -11.94
N SER A 166 10.01 0.00 -12.03
CA SER A 166 10.20 -0.86 -10.85
C SER A 166 11.28 -0.30 -9.93
N THR A 167 11.08 -0.43 -8.62
CA THR A 167 12.04 0.06 -7.62
C THR A 167 12.93 -1.05 -7.08
N THR A 168 12.50 -2.30 -7.22
CA THR A 168 13.26 -3.53 -6.96
C THR A 168 13.63 -4.23 -8.26
N ALA A 169 14.66 -5.07 -8.17
CA ALA A 169 14.93 -6.06 -9.20
C ALA A 169 14.09 -7.29 -8.87
N HIS A 170 13.43 -7.86 -9.86
CA HIS A 170 12.58 -9.04 -9.66
C HIS A 170 13.30 -10.32 -10.08
N ALA A 171 13.00 -11.40 -9.36
CA ALA A 171 13.56 -12.72 -9.58
C ALA A 171 13.16 -13.33 -10.93
N ASN A 172 13.78 -14.48 -11.24
CA ASN A 172 13.47 -15.24 -12.45
C ASN A 172 12.03 -15.78 -12.48
N THR A 173 11.43 -15.91 -11.30
CA THR A 173 10.12 -16.50 -11.04
C THR A 173 9.03 -15.45 -10.90
N ALA A 174 9.30 -14.18 -11.22
CA ALA A 174 8.34 -13.12 -11.02
C ALA A 174 7.08 -13.27 -11.89
N VAL A 175 5.92 -13.03 -11.28
CA VAL A 175 4.58 -13.19 -11.87
C VAL A 175 3.78 -11.90 -11.70
N LEU A 176 3.00 -11.55 -12.71
CA LEU A 176 2.01 -10.49 -12.63
C LEU A 176 0.68 -11.06 -12.14
N SER A 177 0.00 -10.31 -11.27
CA SER A 177 -1.39 -10.54 -10.87
C SER A 177 -2.21 -9.26 -11.07
N ASN A 178 -3.45 -9.42 -11.54
CA ASN A 178 -4.40 -8.31 -11.72
C ASN A 178 -5.48 -8.23 -10.63
N LEU A 179 -5.55 -9.19 -9.71
CA LEU A 179 -6.51 -9.15 -8.61
C LEU A 179 -5.88 -8.50 -7.39
N VAL A 180 -6.02 -7.17 -7.34
CA VAL A 180 -5.33 -6.32 -6.38
C VAL A 180 -6.29 -5.34 -5.74
N TYR A 181 -6.06 -5.05 -4.46
CA TYR A 181 -6.79 -4.03 -3.71
C TYR A 181 -5.83 -3.09 -2.99
N LYS A 182 -6.10 -1.79 -3.07
CA LYS A 182 -5.37 -0.76 -2.36
C LYS A 182 -6.34 0.30 -1.85
N GLN A 183 -6.29 0.57 -0.55
CA GLN A 183 -7.17 1.55 0.09
C GLN A 183 -6.45 2.28 1.21
N THR A 184 -6.74 3.58 1.32
CA THR A 184 -6.28 4.43 2.42
C THR A 184 -7.43 4.70 3.39
N PHE A 185 -7.13 4.61 4.68
CA PHE A 185 -8.05 4.83 5.79
C PHE A 185 -7.53 5.99 6.65
N SER A 186 -8.41 6.92 6.98
CA SER A 186 -8.09 7.98 7.94
C SER A 186 -8.22 7.46 9.36
N VAL A 187 -7.14 7.54 10.13
CA VAL A 187 -7.13 7.11 11.52
C VAL A 187 -7.74 8.22 12.40
N PRO A 188 -8.66 7.89 13.33
CA PRO A 188 -9.17 8.88 14.28
C PRO A 188 -8.03 9.52 15.09
N SER A 189 -8.07 10.84 15.26
CA SER A 189 -7.03 11.59 16.00
C SER A 189 -6.95 11.24 17.49
N THR A 190 -7.92 10.49 18.02
CA THR A 190 -7.91 9.98 19.40
C THR A 190 -7.11 8.69 19.55
N ALA A 191 -6.65 8.08 18.45
CA ALA A 191 -5.82 6.88 18.49
C ALA A 191 -4.35 7.25 18.74
N HIS A 192 -3.67 6.42 19.51
CA HIS A 192 -2.23 6.52 19.77
C HIS A 192 -1.44 5.38 19.12
N ARG A 193 -2.13 4.30 18.74
CA ARG A 193 -1.54 3.18 18.01
C ARG A 193 -2.51 2.65 16.98
N VAL A 194 -1.96 2.07 15.91
CA VAL A 194 -2.72 1.42 14.85
C VAL A 194 -2.06 0.11 14.47
N LYS A 195 -2.88 -0.88 14.10
CA LYS A 195 -2.43 -2.11 13.44
C LYS A 195 -3.48 -2.56 12.41
N VAL A 196 -3.03 -3.35 11.45
CA VAL A 196 -3.90 -4.01 10.47
C VAL A 196 -3.99 -5.48 10.81
N VAL A 197 -5.20 -6.04 10.79
CA VAL A 197 -5.42 -7.48 10.89
C VAL A 197 -5.91 -7.97 9.53
N TYR A 198 -5.27 -9.02 9.04
CA TYR A 198 -5.57 -9.68 7.78
C TYR A 198 -6.21 -11.02 8.10
N ASP A 199 -7.51 -11.13 7.84
CA ASP A 199 -8.32 -12.29 8.20
C ASP A 199 -8.72 -13.02 6.91
N ASN A 200 -7.95 -14.05 6.58
CA ASN A 200 -8.13 -14.92 5.42
C ASN A 200 -8.84 -16.23 5.80
N THR A 201 -9.72 -16.19 6.81
CA THR A 201 -10.57 -17.33 7.18
C THR A 201 -11.98 -17.25 6.59
N PHE A 202 -12.23 -16.27 5.72
CA PHE A 202 -13.50 -16.15 5.01
C PHE A 202 -13.42 -17.04 3.77
N ASP A 203 -13.61 -18.33 4.01
CA ASP A 203 -13.53 -19.36 2.99
C ASP A 203 -14.40 -20.55 3.41
N ASP A 204 -15.64 -20.59 2.91
CA ASP A 204 -16.60 -21.64 3.25
C ASP A 204 -16.27 -22.98 2.57
N ASP A 205 -15.37 -23.02 1.57
CA ASP A 205 -15.04 -24.23 0.79
C ASP A 205 -13.58 -24.72 0.86
N GLY A 206 -12.68 -23.94 1.46
CA GLY A 206 -11.28 -24.31 1.70
C GLY A 206 -10.43 -24.22 0.43
N THR A 207 -10.75 -23.29 -0.46
CA THR A 207 -10.05 -23.09 -1.74
C THR A 207 -9.52 -21.68 -1.94
N ALA A 208 -9.57 -20.83 -0.92
CA ALA A 208 -9.11 -19.45 -1.06
C ALA A 208 -7.62 -19.39 -1.41
N PRO A 209 -7.22 -18.54 -2.37
CA PRO A 209 -5.83 -18.38 -2.74
C PRO A 209 -5.03 -17.81 -1.57
N GLU A 210 -3.74 -18.09 -1.55
CA GLU A 210 -2.80 -17.31 -0.75
C GLU A 210 -2.89 -15.83 -1.18
N ILE A 211 -2.79 -14.94 -0.19
CA ILE A 211 -2.89 -13.50 -0.40
C ILE A 211 -1.65 -12.84 0.18
N HIS A 212 -1.03 -11.96 -0.59
CA HIS A 212 0.03 -11.11 -0.07
C HIS A 212 -0.54 -9.79 0.42
N SER A 213 0.06 -9.26 1.48
CA SER A 213 -0.43 -8.06 2.14
C SER A 213 0.72 -7.16 2.60
N LYS A 214 0.51 -5.85 2.53
CA LYS A 214 1.41 -4.78 2.95
C LYS A 214 0.61 -3.64 3.58
N ALA A 215 1.21 -2.93 4.53
CA ALA A 215 0.63 -1.71 5.08
C ALA A 215 1.68 -0.62 5.30
N THR A 216 1.26 0.62 5.05
CA THR A 216 2.06 1.82 5.30
C THR A 216 1.26 2.81 6.13
N VAL A 217 1.94 3.52 7.03
CA VAL A 217 1.38 4.62 7.81
C VAL A 217 1.99 5.92 7.32
N ASP A 218 1.12 6.90 7.07
CA ASP A 218 1.48 8.26 6.71
C ASP A 218 0.99 9.22 7.78
N GLU A 219 1.88 10.08 8.29
CA GLU A 219 1.55 11.12 9.26
C GLU A 219 1.87 12.49 8.68
N MET A 220 0.94 13.44 8.82
CA MET A 220 1.09 14.81 8.35
C MET A 220 0.97 15.78 9.52
N THR A 221 2.02 16.59 9.73
CA THR A 221 2.06 17.63 10.78
C THR A 221 2.15 19.01 10.13
N LEU A 222 1.48 19.98 10.76
CA LEU A 222 1.44 21.38 10.33
C LEU A 222 2.52 22.21 11.03
#